data_AF-A0A3S4EZW7-F1
#
_entry.id   AF-A0A3S4EZW7-F1
#
_cell.length_a   1.000
_cell.length_b   1.000
_cell.length_c   1.000
_cell.angle_alpha   90.00
_cell.angle_beta   90.00
_cell.angle_gamma   90.00
#
_symmetry.space_group_name_H-M   'P 1'
#
loop_
_entity.id
_entity.type
_entity.pdbx_description
1 polymer ?
#
loop_
_entity_poly.entity_id
_entity_poly.type
_entity_poly.pdbx_seq_one_letter_code
_entity_poly.pdbx_strand_id
1 'polypeptide(L)'
;MSAQQFVSAVEREEITALVKLPGVGKKTAERLVVEMKDRFKGLNGDLFNNSSEISLPASATQTPEADAEAEAASALVALGYKPQEASRMVSKIAKPGADCETLIRDALRAAL
;
A
#
# COMPACT_ATOMS: atom_id res chain seq x y z
N MET A 1 -5.64 -12.52 -17.53
CA MET A 1 -4.46 -11.72 -17.16
C MET A 1 -4.25 -11.90 -15.67
N SER A 2 -3.08 -12.33 -15.22
CA SER A 2 -2.76 -12.43 -13.78
C SER A 2 -2.37 -11.07 -13.22
N ALA A 3 -2.32 -10.94 -11.88
CA ALA A 3 -1.90 -9.70 -11.22
C ALA A 3 -0.49 -9.27 -11.63
N GLN A 4 0.48 -10.19 -11.63
CA GLN A 4 1.85 -9.92 -12.08
C GLN A 4 1.91 -9.43 -13.53
N GLN A 5 1.10 -10.04 -14.42
CA GLN A 5 1.00 -9.61 -15.82
C GLN A 5 0.40 -8.20 -15.94
N PHE A 6 -0.58 -7.87 -15.10
CA PHE A 6 -1.18 -6.54 -15.07
C PHE A 6 -0.19 -5.48 -14.60
N VAL A 7 0.52 -5.71 -13.48
CA VAL A 7 1.55 -4.80 -12.97
C VAL A 7 2.62 -4.57 -14.03
N SER A 8 3.14 -5.65 -14.63
CA SER A 8 4.14 -5.57 -15.71
C SER A 8 3.64 -4.77 -16.91
N ALA A 9 2.36 -4.95 -17.29
CA ALA A 9 1.76 -4.22 -18.39
C ALA A 9 1.58 -2.72 -18.08
N VAL A 10 1.27 -2.37 -16.84
CA VAL A 10 1.17 -0.97 -16.39
C VAL A 10 2.55 -0.31 -16.38
N GLU A 11 3.57 -0.97 -15.85
CA GLU A 11 4.93 -0.43 -15.79
C GLU A 11 5.54 -0.20 -17.18
N ARG A 12 5.29 -1.13 -18.10
CA ARG A 12 5.76 -1.07 -19.49
C ARG A 12 4.85 -0.26 -20.41
N GLU A 13 3.80 0.34 -19.87
CA GLU A 13 2.81 1.12 -20.62
C GLU A 13 2.22 0.35 -21.81
N GLU A 14 1.97 -0.96 -21.63
CA GLU A 14 1.41 -1.85 -22.65
C GLU A 14 -0.11 -1.67 -22.80
N ILE A 15 -0.52 -0.51 -23.32
CA ILE A 15 -1.93 -0.14 -23.52
C ILE A 15 -2.68 -1.18 -24.36
N THR A 16 -2.02 -1.74 -25.38
CA THR A 16 -2.62 -2.75 -26.26
C THR A 16 -2.99 -4.03 -25.53
N ALA A 17 -2.27 -4.40 -24.46
CA ALA A 17 -2.59 -5.54 -23.63
C ALA A 17 -3.81 -5.25 -22.73
N LEU A 18 -3.89 -4.02 -22.18
CA LEU A 18 -5.00 -3.59 -21.33
C LEU A 18 -6.31 -3.43 -22.11
N VAL A 19 -6.27 -2.96 -23.37
CA VAL A 19 -7.46 -2.80 -24.22
C VAL A 19 -8.08 -4.15 -24.63
N LYS A 20 -7.33 -5.26 -24.56
CA LYS A 20 -7.87 -6.61 -24.82
C LYS A 20 -8.77 -7.11 -23.70
N LEU A 21 -8.82 -6.44 -22.55
CA LEU A 21 -9.71 -6.81 -21.46
C LEU A 21 -11.16 -6.40 -21.80
N PRO A 22 -12.15 -7.28 -21.57
CA PRO A 22 -13.55 -6.96 -21.85
C PRO A 22 -13.99 -5.75 -21.02
N GLY A 23 -14.50 -4.72 -21.70
CA GLY A 23 -14.95 -3.47 -21.05
C GLY A 23 -13.88 -2.39 -20.87
N VAL A 24 -12.62 -2.63 -21.26
CA VAL A 24 -11.54 -1.64 -21.19
C VAL A 24 -11.25 -1.07 -22.58
N GLY A 25 -11.69 0.16 -22.83
CA GLY A 25 -11.36 0.90 -24.06
C GLY A 25 -10.00 1.61 -23.97
N LYS A 26 -9.51 2.15 -25.10
CA LYS A 26 -8.22 2.87 -25.19
C LYS A 26 -8.07 3.98 -24.13
N LYS A 27 -9.08 4.83 -24.00
CA LYS A 27 -9.08 5.94 -23.01
C LYS A 27 -9.06 5.43 -21.57
N THR A 28 -9.75 4.33 -21.29
CA THR A 28 -9.75 3.69 -19.97
C THR A 28 -8.39 3.09 -19.67
N ALA A 29 -7.78 2.38 -20.63
CA ALA A 29 -6.45 1.81 -20.49
C ALA A 29 -5.37 2.88 -20.24
N GLU A 30 -5.38 3.97 -21.01
CA GLU A 30 -4.48 5.12 -20.82
C GLU A 30 -4.60 5.70 -19.41
N ARG A 31 -5.83 5.95 -18.95
CA ARG A 31 -6.09 6.44 -17.59
C ARG A 31 -5.59 5.46 -16.52
N LEU A 32 -5.84 4.17 -16.73
CA LEU A 32 -5.46 3.10 -15.80
C LEU A 32 -3.94 3.07 -15.59
N VAL A 33 -3.17 3.20 -16.67
CA VAL A 33 -1.70 3.20 -16.60
C VAL A 33 -1.19 4.35 -15.74
N VAL A 34 -1.71 5.56 -15.95
CA VAL A 34 -1.29 6.76 -15.19
C VAL A 34 -1.63 6.62 -13.71
N GLU A 35 -2.87 6.26 -13.38
CA GLU A 35 -3.31 6.15 -11.98
C GLU A 35 -2.58 5.02 -11.25
N MET A 36 -2.44 3.85 -11.87
CA MET A 36 -1.79 2.70 -11.21
C MET A 36 -0.28 2.88 -11.06
N LYS A 37 0.39 3.52 -12.02
CA LYS A 37 1.82 3.82 -11.94
C LYS A 37 2.14 4.81 -10.82
N ASP A 38 1.22 5.73 -10.51
CA ASP A 38 1.35 6.61 -9.33
C ASP A 38 1.18 5.82 -8.02
N ARG A 39 0.17 4.94 -7.94
CA ARG A 39 -0.06 4.10 -6.76
C ARG A 39 1.08 3.11 -6.49
N PHE A 40 1.66 2.52 -7.53
CA PHE A 40 2.79 1.59 -7.38
C PHE A 40 4.06 2.26 -6.87
N LYS A 41 4.30 3.54 -7.20
CA LYS A 41 5.42 4.31 -6.63
C LYS A 41 5.28 4.56 -5.13
N GLY A 42 4.04 4.63 -4.62
CA GLY A 42 3.77 4.71 -3.19
C GLY A 42 3.85 3.36 -2.46
N LEU A 43 3.73 2.26 -3.21
CA LEU A 43 3.77 0.89 -2.73
C LEU A 43 5.20 0.32 -2.90
N ASN A 44 6.19 1.00 -2.34
CA ASN A 44 7.59 0.54 -2.43
C ASN A 44 7.74 -0.83 -1.72
N GLY A 45 7.83 -1.90 -2.50
CA GLY A 45 8.47 -3.16 -2.09
C GLY A 45 7.62 -4.43 -2.20
N ASP A 46 6.33 -4.38 -1.89
CA ASP A 46 5.60 -5.62 -1.53
C ASP A 46 5.01 -6.39 -2.72
N LEU A 47 4.67 -5.71 -3.82
CA LEU A 47 4.24 -6.39 -5.05
C LEU A 47 5.41 -7.01 -5.85
N PHE A 48 6.63 -6.55 -5.61
CA PHE A 48 7.80 -6.88 -6.42
C PHE A 48 8.67 -7.99 -5.82
N ASN A 49 8.52 -8.29 -4.52
CA ASN A 49 9.39 -9.23 -3.84
C ASN A 49 8.60 -10.48 -3.39
N ASN A 50 8.56 -11.48 -4.28
CA ASN A 50 8.18 -12.86 -4.01
C ASN A 50 6.76 -13.16 -3.47
N SER A 51 5.98 -13.84 -4.31
CA SER A 51 5.29 -15.09 -3.93
C SER A 51 4.46 -15.13 -2.65
N SER A 52 3.64 -14.12 -2.36
CA SER A 52 2.44 -14.33 -1.53
C SER A 52 1.54 -13.13 -1.68
N GLU A 53 0.30 -13.43 -2.04
CA GLU A 53 -0.92 -12.68 -1.75
C GLU A 53 -0.81 -11.16 -1.80
N ILE A 54 -1.47 -10.58 -2.80
CA ILE A 54 -2.03 -9.23 -2.68
C ILE A 54 -2.73 -9.19 -1.33
N SER A 55 -2.15 -8.51 -0.34
CA SER A 55 -2.86 -8.16 0.88
C SER A 55 -3.92 -7.15 0.49
N LEU A 56 -5.07 -7.68 0.04
CA LEU A 56 -6.34 -7.03 0.29
C LEU A 56 -6.41 -6.74 1.79
N PRO A 57 -7.08 -5.65 2.23
CA PRO A 57 -7.27 -5.36 3.64
C PRO A 57 -8.21 -6.41 4.24
N ALA A 58 -7.66 -7.58 4.55
CA ALA A 58 -8.31 -8.66 5.25
C ALA A 58 -7.23 -9.34 6.10
N SER A 59 -7.46 -9.30 7.41
CA SER A 59 -6.74 -10.00 8.47
C SER A 59 -5.95 -11.22 8.01
N ALA A 60 -4.68 -11.28 8.41
CA ALA A 60 -4.15 -12.32 9.31
C ALA A 60 -2.64 -12.54 9.13
N THR A 61 -1.89 -12.20 10.19
CA THR A 61 -0.80 -12.98 10.80
C THR A 61 0.37 -13.53 9.96
N GLN A 62 1.57 -13.05 10.34
CA GLN A 62 2.91 -13.69 10.38
C GLN A 62 3.93 -13.33 9.28
N THR A 63 4.83 -12.40 9.60
CA THR A 63 6.30 -12.64 9.73
C THR A 63 7.00 -11.40 10.35
N PRO A 64 8.18 -11.58 11.00
CA PRO A 64 8.79 -10.59 11.88
C PRO A 64 9.53 -9.51 11.06
N GLU A 65 9.45 -8.26 11.51
CA GLU A 65 9.99 -7.05 10.84
C GLU A 65 9.17 -6.51 9.66
N ALA A 66 7.91 -6.88 9.49
CA ALA A 66 6.97 -5.94 8.90
C ALA A 66 7.01 -4.68 9.77
N ASP A 67 7.45 -3.57 9.19
CA ASP A 67 7.72 -2.30 9.85
C ASP A 67 6.46 -1.88 10.63
N ALA A 68 6.45 -2.19 11.94
CA ALA A 68 5.31 -1.95 12.82
C ALA A 68 4.95 -0.46 12.84
N GLU A 69 5.91 0.41 12.53
CA GLU A 69 5.70 1.83 12.36
C GLU A 69 4.93 2.14 11.07
N ALA A 70 5.28 1.50 9.96
CA ALA A 70 4.59 1.66 8.68
C ALA A 70 3.15 1.13 8.74
N GLU A 71 2.92 0.01 9.42
CA GLU A 71 1.59 -0.55 9.65
C GLU A 71 0.75 0.38 10.54
N ALA A 72 1.32 0.86 11.65
CA ALA A 72 0.66 1.82 12.53
C ALA A 72 0.32 3.14 11.80
N ALA A 73 1.22 3.66 10.97
CA ALA A 73 0.99 4.86 10.19
C ALA A 73 -0.15 4.66 9.17
N SER A 74 -0.20 3.50 8.52
CA SER A 74 -1.29 3.14 7.59
C SER A 74 -2.64 3.03 8.30
N ALA A 75 -2.67 2.47 9.52
CA ALA A 75 -3.87 2.42 10.34
C ALA A 75 -4.37 3.81 10.74
N LEU A 76 -3.46 4.72 11.13
CA LEU A 76 -3.82 6.12 11.43
C LEU A 76 -4.37 6.84 10.20
N VAL A 77 -3.82 6.60 9.00
CA VAL A 77 -4.38 7.14 7.76
C VAL A 77 -5.79 6.62 7.50
N ALA A 78 -6.05 5.33 7.76
CA ALA A 78 -7.38 4.76 7.64
C ALA A 78 -8.40 5.36 8.63
N LEU A 79 -7.94 5.85 9.78
CA LEU A 79 -8.75 6.61 10.76
C LEU A 79 -9.02 8.06 10.34
N GLY A 80 -8.40 8.53 9.25
CA GLY A 80 -8.62 9.86 8.67
C GLY A 80 -7.49 10.87 8.87
N TYR A 81 -6.37 10.46 9.48
CA TYR A 81 -5.19 11.32 9.59
C TYR A 81 -4.48 11.48 8.25
N LYS A 82 -3.83 12.63 8.03
CA LYS A 82 -3.03 12.84 6.82
C LYS A 82 -1.79 11.93 6.85
N PRO A 83 -1.32 11.40 5.71
CA PRO A 83 -0.14 10.50 5.66
C PRO A 83 1.11 11.07 6.35
N GLN A 84 1.39 12.36 6.16
CA GLN A 84 2.53 13.03 6.79
C GLN A 84 2.36 13.19 8.31
N GLU A 85 1.12 13.36 8.77
CA GLU A 85 0.79 13.51 10.18
C GLU A 85 0.86 12.16 10.88
N ALA A 86 0.27 11.12 10.29
CA ALA A 86 0.33 9.74 10.77
C ALA A 86 1.78 9.27 10.96
N SER A 87 2.63 9.46 9.94
CA SER A 87 4.06 9.11 10.03
C SER A 87 4.79 9.87 11.14
N ARG A 88 4.48 11.17 11.33
CA ARG A 88 5.05 11.98 12.41
C ARG A 88 4.58 11.57 13.80
N MET A 89 3.33 11.14 13.94
CA MET A 89 2.78 10.68 15.20
C MET A 89 3.45 9.38 15.63
N VAL A 90 3.58 8.42 14.71
CA VAL A 90 4.21 7.13 14.99
C VAL A 90 5.70 7.29 15.30
N SER A 91 6.45 8.02 14.47
CA SER A 91 7.90 8.23 14.66
C SER A 91 8.27 8.93 15.97
N LYS A 92 7.37 9.73 16.56
CA LYS A 92 7.60 10.35 17.88
C LYS A 92 7.55 9.37 19.05
N ILE A 93 6.89 8.22 18.85
CA ILE A 93 6.48 7.30 19.91
C ILE A 93 7.08 5.91 19.67
N ALA A 94 7.56 5.67 18.45
CA ALA A 94 8.32 4.52 18.04
C ALA A 94 9.44 4.20 19.04
N LYS A 95 9.42 2.96 19.52
CA LYS A 95 10.45 2.36 20.36
C LYS A 95 10.84 1.03 19.73
N PRO A 96 12.14 0.67 19.78
CA PRO A 96 12.59 -0.61 19.25
C PRO A 96 11.83 -1.76 19.92
N GLY A 97 11.17 -2.60 19.11
CA GLY A 97 10.38 -3.74 19.57
C GLY A 97 8.96 -3.42 20.05
N ALA A 98 8.42 -2.22 19.77
CA ALA A 98 7.03 -1.91 20.06
C ALA A 98 6.08 -2.57 19.04
N ASP A 99 5.04 -3.23 19.55
CA ASP A 99 3.99 -3.81 18.71
C ASP A 99 3.14 -2.73 18.03
N CYS A 100 2.66 -3.01 16.81
CA CYS A 100 1.81 -2.12 16.01
C CYS A 100 0.59 -1.58 16.80
N GLU A 101 -0.11 -2.45 17.54
CA GLU A 101 -1.27 -2.04 18.35
C GLU A 101 -0.88 -1.00 19.42
N THR A 102 0.30 -1.16 20.01
CA THR A 102 0.81 -0.23 21.04
C THR A 102 1.16 1.11 20.42
N LEU A 103 1.79 1.12 19.25
CA LEU A 103 2.10 2.34 18.50
C LEU A 103 0.84 3.12 18.11
N ILE A 104 -0.21 2.44 17.63
CA ILE A 104 -1.49 3.08 17.29
C ILE A 104 -2.13 3.69 18.54
N ARG A 105 -2.19 2.92 19.64
CA ARG A 105 -2.82 3.37 20.89
C ARG A 105 -2.11 4.59 21.47
N ASP A 106 -0.79 4.57 21.53
CA ASP A 106 -0.01 5.67 22.08
C ASP A 106 -0.05 6.90 21.16
N ALA A 107 -0.05 6.71 19.83
CA ALA A 107 -0.23 7.78 18.85
C ALA A 107 -1.56 8.51 19.01
N LEU A 108 -2.66 7.76 19.16
CA LEU A 108 -3.98 8.35 19.40
C LEU A 108 -4.05 9.05 20.76
N ARG A 109 -3.39 8.50 21.78
CA ARG A 109 -3.34 9.11 23.11
C ARG A 109 -2.57 10.43 23.13
N ALA A 110 -1.50 10.55 22.34
CA ALA A 110 -0.70 11.76 22.24
C ALA A 110 -1.32 12.85 21.36
N ALA A 111 -2.35 12.53 20.58
CA ALA A 111 -3.09 13.48 19.75
C ALA A 111 -4.30 14.13 20.47
N LEU A 112 -4.64 13.62 21.67
CA LEU A 112 -5.63 14.18 22.59
C LEU A 112 -4.95 15.18 23.54
#